data_AF-A0AAW2MIU5-F1
#
_entry.id   AF-A0AAW2MIU5-F1
#
_cell.length_a   1.000
_cell.length_b   1.000
_cell.length_c   1.000
_cell.angle_alpha   90.00
_cell.angle_beta   90.00
_cell.angle_gamma   90.00
#
_symmetry.space_group_name_H-M   'P 1'
#
loop_
_entity.id
_entity.type
_entity.pdbx_description
1 polymer ?
#
loop_
_entity_poly.entity_id
_entity_poly.type
_entity_poly.pdbx_seq_one_letter_code
_entity_poly.pdbx_strand_id
1 'polypeptide(L)'
;MSPGNTVGELTEAAIGIYIKEKRRPLLGSSDPQFYELHYSQFSLESLKPEEKLMELGSRNFFLCPKPGCAMNSSSYSTEPRILAKSPFIITKFTNFLL
;
A
#
# COMPACT_ATOMS: atom_id res chain seq x y z
N MET A 1 -15.45 7.75 11.73
CA MET A 1 -15.79 7.36 10.34
C MET A 1 -17.28 7.55 10.18
N SER A 2 -17.71 8.41 9.26
CA SER A 2 -19.13 8.56 8.93
C SER A 2 -19.53 7.52 7.87
N PRO A 3 -20.83 7.18 7.73
CA PRO A 3 -21.29 6.26 6.69
C PRO A 3 -20.97 6.72 5.27
N GLY A 4 -20.78 8.02 5.05
CA GLY A 4 -20.47 8.62 3.76
C GLY A 4 -18.99 8.69 3.41
N ASN A 5 -18.10 8.14 4.26
CA ASN A 5 -16.67 8.27 4.03
C ASN A 5 -16.23 7.52 2.78
N THR A 6 -15.22 8.07 2.10
CA THR A 6 -14.66 7.51 0.87
C THR A 6 -13.38 6.72 1.12
N VAL A 7 -12.95 5.95 0.11
CA VAL A 7 -11.65 5.26 0.10
C VAL A 7 -10.49 6.25 0.25
N GLY A 8 -10.57 7.42 -0.39
CA GLY A 8 -9.55 8.47 -0.27
C GLY A 8 -9.40 8.97 1.16
N GLU A 9 -10.50 9.27 1.84
CA GLU A 9 -10.50 9.71 3.23
C GLU A 9 -9.96 8.64 4.19
N LEU A 10 -10.27 7.36 3.93
CA LEU A 10 -9.71 6.25 4.71
C LEU A 10 -8.20 6.16 4.53
N THR A 11 -7.71 6.32 3.30
CA THR A 11 -6.27 6.27 2.98
C THR A 11 -5.52 7.38 3.72
N GLU A 12 -6.02 8.61 3.65
CA GLU A 12 -5.45 9.75 4.37
C GLU A 12 -5.44 9.52 5.88
N ALA A 13 -6.57 9.09 6.45
CA ALA A 13 -6.67 8.81 7.89
C ALA A 13 -5.71 7.70 8.33
N ALA A 14 -5.60 6.63 7.56
CA ALA A 14 -4.71 5.50 7.86
C ALA A 14 -3.24 5.93 7.89
N ILE A 15 -2.79 6.72 6.90
CA ILE A 15 -1.43 7.25 6.85
C ILE A 15 -1.18 8.21 8.02
N GLY A 16 -2.12 9.10 8.30
CA GLY A 16 -2.03 10.02 9.44
C GLY A 16 -1.86 9.28 10.77
N ILE A 17 -2.65 8.23 11.02
CA ILE A 17 -2.53 7.38 12.21
C ILE A 17 -1.17 6.67 12.23
N TYR A 18 -0.76 6.08 11.11
CA TYR A 18 0.50 5.33 11.01
C TYR A 18 1.72 6.18 11.39
N ILE A 19 1.77 7.41 10.88
CA ILE A 19 2.84 8.39 11.16
C ILE A 19 2.77 8.84 12.62
N LYS A 20 1.57 9.20 13.09
CA LYS A 20 1.35 9.66 14.47
C LYS A 20 1.80 8.62 15.49
N GLU A 21 1.50 7.35 15.24
CA GLU A 21 1.90 6.22 16.07
C GLU A 21 3.35 5.77 15.84
N LYS A 22 4.08 6.37 14.90
CA LYS A 22 5.47 6.04 14.53
C LYS A 22 5.66 4.55 14.22
N ARG A 23 4.67 3.94 13.56
CA ARG A 23 4.65 2.51 13.23
C ARG A 23 5.83 2.13 12.32
N ARG A 24 6.15 0.83 12.29
CA ARG A 24 7.27 0.25 11.53
C ARG A 24 6.76 -0.88 10.62
N PRO A 25 7.32 -1.05 9.40
CA PRO A 25 8.40 -0.25 8.79
C PRO A 25 8.00 1.20 8.50
N LEU A 26 8.95 2.11 8.36
CA LEU A 26 8.61 3.50 8.06
C LEU A 26 7.97 3.62 6.68
N LEU A 27 6.95 4.47 6.57
CA LEU A 27 6.38 4.87 5.29
C LEU A 27 7.39 5.71 4.51
N GLY A 28 7.49 5.49 3.20
CA GLY A 28 8.42 6.23 2.35
C GLY A 28 7.98 7.65 1.97
N SER A 29 6.69 7.93 2.10
CA SER A 29 6.08 9.24 1.93
C SER A 29 4.93 9.40 2.92
N SER A 30 4.69 10.63 3.38
CA SER A 30 3.50 10.98 4.16
C SER A 30 2.32 11.40 3.31
N ASP A 31 2.53 11.58 2.00
CA ASP A 31 1.49 12.02 1.09
C ASP A 31 0.63 10.81 0.64
N PRO A 32 -0.70 10.85 0.87
CA PRO A 32 -1.62 9.80 0.45
C PRO A 32 -1.61 9.49 -1.04
N GLN A 33 -1.19 10.42 -1.91
CA GLN A 33 -1.13 10.19 -3.36
C GLN A 33 -0.17 9.07 -3.78
N PHE A 34 0.81 8.76 -2.92
CA PHE A 34 1.77 7.68 -3.14
C PHE A 34 1.22 6.29 -2.78
N TYR A 35 -0.01 6.21 -2.28
CA TYR A 35 -0.62 4.97 -1.82
C TYR A 35 -1.99 4.75 -2.42
N GLU A 36 -2.41 3.49 -2.38
CA GLU A 36 -3.71 3.04 -2.83
C GLU A 36 -4.19 1.88 -1.95
N LEU A 37 -5.51 1.72 -1.86
CA LEU A 37 -6.12 0.64 -1.11
C LEU A 37 -6.48 -0.52 -2.03
N HIS A 38 -6.21 -1.73 -1.54
CA HIS A 38 -6.50 -2.99 -2.22
C HIS A 38 -7.33 -3.90 -1.31
N TYR A 39 -8.13 -4.78 -1.91
CA TYR A 39 -8.81 -5.84 -1.15
C TYR A 39 -7.83 -6.89 -0.61
N SER A 40 -6.67 -7.06 -1.26
CA SER A 40 -5.65 -8.04 -0.91
C SER A 40 -4.28 -7.58 -1.42
N GLN A 41 -3.20 -8.04 -0.79
CA GLN A 41 -1.83 -7.84 -1.30
C GLN A 41 -1.57 -8.47 -2.68
N PHE A 42 -2.45 -9.37 -3.13
CA PHE A 42 -2.37 -10.03 -4.44
C PHE A 42 -3.31 -9.42 -5.49
N SER A 43 -4.12 -8.44 -5.10
CA SER A 43 -5.00 -7.72 -6.03
C SER A 43 -4.15 -6.88 -6.98
N LEU A 44 -4.48 -6.95 -8.27
CA LEU A 44 -3.86 -6.09 -9.29
C LEU A 44 -4.59 -4.75 -9.44
N GLU A 45 -5.84 -4.69 -8.99
CA GLU A 45 -6.71 -3.52 -9.12
C GLU A 45 -6.91 -2.86 -7.76
N SER A 46 -6.61 -1.55 -7.71
CA SER A 46 -6.87 -0.70 -6.55
C SER A 46 -8.29 -0.16 -6.54
N LEU A 47 -8.76 0.17 -5.33
CA LEU A 47 -10.02 0.84 -5.11
C LEU A 47 -9.93 2.31 -5.54
N LYS A 48 -10.99 2.82 -6.15
CA LYS A 48 -11.03 4.23 -6.57
C LYS A 48 -11.25 5.13 -5.35
N PRO A 49 -10.56 6.28 -5.26
CA PRO A 49 -10.68 7.17 -4.11
C PRO A 49 -12.10 7.67 -3.82
N GLU A 50 -12.97 7.75 -4.82
CA GLU A 50 -14.33 8.27 -4.74
C GLU A 50 -15.36 7.22 -4.25
N GLU A 51 -14.98 5.94 -4.22
CA GLU A 51 -15.88 4.88 -3.76
C GLU A 51 -16.22 5.05 -2.28
N LYS A 52 -17.49 4.83 -1.94
CA LYS A 52 -17.95 4.91 -0.55
C LYS A 52 -17.65 3.62 0.19
N LEU A 53 -17.06 3.74 1.38
CA LEU A 53 -16.70 2.58 2.21
C LEU A 53 -17.92 1.72 2.61
N MET A 54 -19.12 2.29 2.62
CA MET A 54 -20.34 1.55 2.93
C MET A 54 -20.82 0.63 1.80
N GLU A 55 -20.43 0.93 0.57
CA GLU A 55 -20.79 0.16 -0.62
C GLU A 55 -19.79 -0.98 -0.87
N LEU A 56 -18.62 -0.91 -0.23
CA LEU A 56 -17.61 -1.97 -0.28
C LEU A 56 -18.04 -3.16 0.59
N GLY A 57 -17.90 -4.38 0.05
CA GLY A 57 -18.20 -5.63 0.76
C GLY A 57 -17.17 -6.04 1.82
N SER A 58 -16.10 -5.26 1.99
CA SER A 58 -15.02 -5.53 2.95
C SER A 58 -14.90 -4.40 3.98
N ARG A 59 -14.44 -4.78 5.18
CA ARG A 59 -13.97 -3.85 6.22
C ARG A 59 -12.46 -3.92 6.44
N ASN A 60 -11.77 -4.80 5.72
CA ASN A 60 -10.33 -4.97 5.76
C ASN A 60 -9.74 -4.63 4.40
N PHE A 61 -8.72 -3.79 4.40
CA PHE A 61 -8.05 -3.32 3.20
C PHE A 61 -6.54 -3.33 3.44
N PHE A 62 -5.80 -3.39 2.33
CA PHE A 62 -4.35 -3.35 2.32
C PHE A 62 -3.90 -2.02 1.74
N LEU A 63 -3.01 -1.33 2.45
CA LEU A 63 -2.36 -0.11 1.95
C LEU A 63 -1.13 -0.52 1.14
N CYS A 64 -1.15 -0.23 -0.16
CA CYS A 64 -0.07 -0.53 -1.09
C CYS A 64 0.52 0.77 -1.66
N PRO A 65 1.82 0.81 -1.98
CA PRO A 65 2.38 1.91 -2.75
C PRO A 65 1.80 1.92 -4.17
N LYS A 66 1.51 3.12 -4.68
CA LYS A 66 0.97 3.31 -6.01
C LYS A 66 2.06 3.17 -7.07
N PRO A 67 1.89 2.31 -8.09
CA PRO A 67 2.87 2.14 -9.15
C PRO A 67 3.05 3.43 -9.96
N GLY A 68 4.30 3.75 -10.31
CA GLY A 68 4.65 4.96 -11.07
C GLY A 68 4.77 6.24 -10.24
N CYS A 69 4.39 6.22 -8.96
CA CYS A 69 4.76 7.28 -8.02
C CYS A 69 6.19 7.00 -7.54
N ALA A 70 7.15 7.84 -7.93
CA ALA A 70 8.56 7.63 -7.60
C ALA A 70 8.77 7.73 -6.07
N MET A 71 8.74 6.58 -5.40
CA MET A 71 8.89 6.47 -3.97
C MET A 71 10.24 5.82 -3.67
N ASN A 72 11.15 6.61 -3.13
CA ASN A 72 12.48 6.21 -2.70
C ASN A 72 12.42 5.46 -1.35
N SER A 73 11.59 4.42 -1.27
CA SER A 73 11.59 3.51 -0.13
C SER A 73 11.50 2.07 -0.59
N SER A 74 12.63 1.40 -0.39
CA SER A 74 12.79 -0.04 -0.48
C SER A 74 11.78 -0.74 0.41
N SER A 75 10.78 -1.41 -0.19
CA SER A 75 10.43 -2.81 0.10
C SER A 75 9.03 -3.23 -0.38
N TYR A 76 8.63 -3.01 -1.63
CA TYR A 76 7.52 -3.78 -2.25
C TYR A 76 7.79 -3.86 -3.75
N SER A 77 8.05 -5.07 -4.24
CA SER A 77 8.29 -5.34 -5.66
C SER A 77 6.94 -5.46 -6.37
N THR A 78 6.53 -4.43 -7.09
CA THR A 78 5.50 -4.55 -8.13
C THR A 78 6.00 -3.85 -9.38
N GLU A 79 6.80 -4.57 -10.17
CA GLU A 79 7.21 -4.13 -11.51
C GLU A 79 6.44 -4.93 -12.58
N PRO A 80 5.60 -4.30 -13.44
CA PRO A 80 5.36 -4.83 -14.77
C PRO A 80 6.65 -4.66 -15.58
N ARG A 81 7.44 -5.74 -15.65
CA ARG A 81 8.75 -5.75 -16.32
C ARG A 81 8.61 -5.47 -17.83
N ILE A 82 8.93 -4.26 -18.27
CA ILE A 82 9.52 -4.07 -19.61
C ILE A 82 10.92 -3.47 -19.46
N LEU A 83 11.89 -4.34 -19.74
CA LEU A 83 13.30 -4.11 -20.05
C LEU A 83 14.16 -3.35 -19.01
N ALA A 84 14.58 -4.06 -17.97
CA ALA A 84 15.96 -3.96 -17.50
C ALA A 84 16.40 -5.31 -16.91
N LYS A 85 17.41 -5.94 -17.52
CA LYS A 85 18.11 -7.08 -16.93
C LYS A 85 18.83 -6.59 -15.67
N SER A 86 18.37 -7.02 -14.50
CA SER A 86 19.12 -6.87 -13.24
C SER A 86 19.09 -8.20 -12.50
N PRO A 87 20.24 -8.75 -12.10
CA PRO A 87 20.30 -10.08 -11.50
C PRO A 87 19.78 -10.00 -10.07
N PHE A 88 18.67 -10.70 -9.84
CA PHE A 88 18.19 -11.23 -8.57
C PHE A 88 19.07 -10.93 -7.33
N ILE A 89 18.71 -9.90 -6.57
CA ILE A 89 19.05 -9.83 -5.14
C ILE A 89 17.87 -10.43 -4.37
N ILE A 90 17.87 -11.76 -4.32
CA ILE A 90 17.11 -12.52 -3.32
C ILE A 90 17.87 -12.33 -2.01
N THR A 91 17.51 -11.32 -1.24
CA THR A 91 17.89 -11.25 0.17
C THR A 91 17.19 -12.39 0.90
N LYS A 92 18.01 -13.38 1.29
CA LYS A 92 17.74 -14.44 2.25
C LYS A 92 16.72 -14.03 3.31
N PHE A 93 15.61 -14.76 3.39
CA PHE A 93 14.90 -14.91 4.65
C PHE A 93 14.39 -16.35 4.78
N THR A 94 14.57 -16.92 5.98
CA THR A 94 14.20 -18.27 6.46
C THR A 94 15.26 -19.38 6.36
N ASN A 95 16.29 -19.27 7.20
CA ASN A 95 16.77 -20.39 8.01
C ASN A 95 16.60 -19.96 9.48
N PHE A 96 15.41 -20.16 10.04
CA PHE A 96 15.13 -20.14 11.48
C PHE A 96 13.80 -20.89 11.70
N LEU A 97 13.83 -22.18 11.43
CA LEU A 97 13.02 -23.16 12.15
C LEU A 97 14.05 -24.15 12.70
N LEU A 98 14.28 -24.03 14.00
CA LEU A 98 15.04 -24.98 14.80
C LEU A 98 14.13 -26.16 15.14
#